data_AF-A0A7S3TYJ6-F1
#
_entry.id   AF-A0A7S3TYJ6-F1
#
_cell.length_a   1.000
_cell.length_b   1.000
_cell.length_c   1.000
_cell.angle_alpha   90.00
_cell.angle_beta   90.00
_cell.angle_gamma   90.00
#
_symmetry.space_group_name_H-M   'P 1'
#
loop_
_entity.id
_entity.type
_entity.pdbx_description
1 polymer ?
#
loop_
_entity_poly.entity_id
_entity_poly.type
_entity_poly.pdbx_seq_one_letter_code
_entity_poly.pdbx_strand_id
1 'polypeptide(L)'
;TLITPLTPPATGSDPVRSTWAALKDNSKDEGINKNSGLQALLLERSDMFEFTTTDRGHQLIGLTEGAQVLNPADGLPPNILSSDGSLSSPAGFCAPDPPAEEPAAEVAVSEAATEQTLALVAAPSMQQATKGEKGKGKSGGKGPSGATWAWGQGYKDLVWTPEMQQRKDSEKSREDGLAWALYRAMDGYGGNNVTLSQLGSDFKVAELKKDAHFKNWRLLDILREYEDVFELTPSAGAAGGMLVRLQPGAEAALPGAEARAEQVSEAAIMLPDRIESPRNMVDKAQALRIELVHALHRRGGKCAIQELGQEPRLQEKKKLVHQAKKLVDWVKTFAVNFQIYSENSQMMVDLVTTDVSDISMIDKALGRRDDLDRDRDRGGGKGRSNAQRHRSRSRSRGGRGGRGGRDGGRDRGGGGSSSQAPPLGYGQPPYGYGQPPAYGYGYPGQPPMGYPPAGYPLPGYPLP
;
A
#
# COMPACT_ATOMS: atom_id res chain seq x y z
N THR A 1 -14.47 16.36 51.50
CA THR A 1 -13.05 16.76 51.67
C THR A 1 -12.15 15.53 51.69
N LEU A 2 -11.65 15.12 50.52
CA LEU A 2 -10.56 14.14 50.39
C LEU A 2 -9.25 14.91 50.50
N ILE A 3 -8.53 14.71 51.60
CA ILE A 3 -7.24 15.35 51.87
C ILE A 3 -6.18 14.28 51.64
N THR A 4 -5.49 14.33 50.50
CA THR A 4 -4.44 13.36 50.18
C THR A 4 -3.09 14.08 50.14
N PRO A 5 -2.09 13.64 50.93
CA PRO A 5 -0.75 14.21 50.83
C PRO A 5 -0.10 13.82 49.49
N LEU A 6 0.77 14.69 48.96
CA LEU A 6 1.57 14.45 47.74
C LEU A 6 2.64 13.36 47.91
N THR A 7 2.92 12.97 49.14
CA THR A 7 3.72 11.78 49.47
C THR A 7 2.85 10.53 49.32
N PRO A 8 3.39 9.41 48.80
CA PRO A 8 2.61 8.19 48.61
C PRO A 8 1.87 7.85 49.91
N PRO A 9 0.53 7.77 49.91
CA PRO A 9 -0.21 7.60 51.13
C PRO A 9 0.10 6.21 51.67
N ALA A 10 0.91 6.14 52.72
CA ALA A 10 1.17 4.87 53.42
C ALA A 10 -0.14 4.25 53.96
N THR A 11 -1.18 5.08 54.12
CA THR A 11 -2.46 4.77 54.75
C THR A 11 -3.70 5.07 53.89
N GLY A 12 -3.58 5.15 52.55
CA GLY A 12 -4.73 5.33 51.63
C GLY A 12 -5.45 4.01 51.28
N SER A 13 -6.70 4.06 50.83
CA SER A 13 -7.36 2.86 50.25
C SER A 13 -6.63 2.39 48.99
N ASP A 14 -6.51 1.08 48.78
CA ASP A 14 -5.82 0.48 47.63
C ASP A 14 -6.18 1.08 46.25
N PRO A 15 -7.45 1.42 45.93
CA PRO A 15 -7.78 2.05 44.65
C PRO A 15 -7.16 3.44 44.46
N VAL A 16 -6.96 4.22 45.53
CA VAL A 16 -6.31 5.53 45.44
C VAL A 16 -4.81 5.37 45.19
N ARG A 17 -4.19 4.33 45.77
CA ARG A 17 -2.77 4.05 45.53
C ARG A 17 -2.51 3.54 44.12
N SER A 18 -3.37 2.68 43.58
CA SER A 18 -3.21 2.15 42.21
C SER A 18 -3.43 3.24 41.16
N THR A 19 -4.45 4.08 41.32
CA THR A 19 -4.70 5.21 40.42
C THR A 19 -3.56 6.24 40.47
N TRP A 20 -3.02 6.52 41.66
CA TRP A 20 -1.85 7.39 41.80
C TRP A 20 -0.58 6.81 41.17
N ALA A 21 -0.36 5.50 41.31
CA ALA A 21 0.76 4.82 40.66
C ALA A 21 0.61 4.86 39.12
N ALA A 22 -0.58 4.57 38.60
CA ALA A 22 -0.89 4.65 37.18
C ALA A 22 -0.69 6.07 36.63
N LEU A 23 -1.11 7.11 37.38
CA LEU A 23 -0.93 8.50 36.98
C LEU A 23 0.55 8.89 36.98
N LYS A 24 1.36 8.39 37.93
CA LYS A 24 2.81 8.57 37.92
C LYS A 24 3.49 7.86 36.75
N ASP A 25 3.04 6.67 36.39
CA ASP A 25 3.63 5.94 35.28
C ASP A 25 3.24 6.57 33.93
N ASN A 26 1.97 6.94 33.75
CA ASN A 26 1.52 7.68 32.56
C ASN A 26 2.17 9.07 32.44
N SER A 27 2.44 9.75 33.56
CA SER A 27 3.10 11.06 33.53
C SER A 27 4.53 11.03 32.99
N LYS A 28 5.19 9.86 32.98
CA LYS A 28 6.52 9.70 32.37
C LYS A 28 6.44 9.72 30.84
N ASP A 29 5.34 9.22 30.29
CA ASP A 29 5.14 9.13 28.84
C ASP A 29 4.70 10.46 28.23
N GLU A 30 4.08 11.35 29.02
CA GLU A 30 3.64 12.70 28.60
C GLU A 30 4.75 13.78 28.66
N GLY A 31 5.99 13.41 28.99
CA GLY A 31 7.12 14.35 28.99
C GLY A 31 7.12 15.34 30.16
N ILE A 32 6.45 15.03 31.27
CA ILE A 32 6.44 15.86 32.47
C ILE A 32 7.82 15.76 33.14
N ASN A 33 8.59 16.83 33.03
CA ASN A 33 9.94 16.93 33.59
C ASN A 33 9.91 16.71 35.12
N LYS A 34 10.91 16.01 35.66
CA LYS A 34 11.09 15.80 37.12
C LYS A 34 11.11 17.11 37.93
N ASN A 35 11.41 18.23 37.28
CA ASN A 35 11.50 19.56 37.89
C ASN A 35 10.21 20.39 37.82
N SER A 36 9.28 20.12 36.89
CA SER A 36 7.96 20.76 36.89
C SER A 36 6.95 19.97 37.73
N GLY A 37 7.08 18.65 37.76
CA GLY A 37 6.32 17.76 38.65
C GLY A 37 4.80 17.80 38.45
N LEU A 38 4.10 16.84 39.05
CA LEU A 38 2.62 16.80 39.09
C LEU A 38 2.02 18.11 39.64
N GLN A 39 2.76 18.80 40.50
CA GLN A 39 2.34 20.05 41.11
C GLN A 39 2.12 21.16 40.07
N ALA A 40 2.97 21.27 39.02
CA ALA A 40 2.79 22.29 37.98
C ALA A 40 1.50 22.05 37.17
N LEU A 41 1.23 20.80 36.80
CA LEU A 41 -0.01 20.44 36.08
C LEU A 41 -1.27 20.71 36.89
N LEU A 42 -1.24 20.38 38.18
CA LEU A 42 -2.35 20.66 39.07
C LEU A 42 -2.52 22.16 39.33
N LEU A 43 -1.44 22.95 39.28
CA LEU A 43 -1.48 24.42 39.35
C LEU A 43 -2.08 25.07 38.09
N GLU A 44 -1.90 24.47 36.91
CA GLU A 44 -2.57 24.92 35.67
C GLU A 44 -4.10 24.80 35.75
N ARG A 45 -4.61 23.93 36.63
CA ARG A 45 -6.04 23.72 36.92
C ARG A 45 -6.39 24.17 38.35
N SER A 46 -6.00 25.40 38.70
CA SER A 46 -6.39 26.03 39.98
C SER A 46 -7.90 26.24 40.14
N ASP A 47 -8.67 26.10 39.05
CA ASP A 47 -10.13 26.03 39.06
C ASP A 47 -10.65 24.75 39.75
N MET A 48 -9.91 23.64 39.64
CA MET A 48 -10.31 22.34 40.17
C MET A 48 -9.57 21.93 41.44
N PHE A 49 -8.31 22.35 41.57
CA PHE A 49 -7.43 21.90 42.65
C PHE A 49 -7.01 23.08 43.54
N GLU A 50 -7.11 22.88 44.85
CA GLU A 50 -6.64 23.81 45.87
C GLU A 50 -5.45 23.19 46.62
N PHE A 51 -4.41 23.99 46.85
CA PHE A 51 -3.24 23.57 47.62
C PHE A 51 -3.25 24.23 49.00
N THR A 52 -3.34 23.41 50.05
CA THR A 52 -3.26 23.90 51.43
C THR A 52 -1.95 23.43 52.06
N THR A 53 -1.12 24.37 52.52
CA THR A 53 0.10 24.02 53.27
C THR A 53 -0.24 23.87 54.75
N THR A 54 -0.01 22.68 55.31
CA THR A 54 -0.16 22.43 56.75
C THR A 54 0.84 23.23 57.59
N ASP A 55 0.54 23.39 58.87
CA ASP A 55 1.44 23.94 59.90
C ASP A 55 2.81 23.22 59.95
N ARG A 56 2.87 21.97 59.51
CA ARG A 56 4.10 21.16 59.40
C ARG A 56 4.85 21.33 58.07
N GLY A 57 4.37 22.19 57.17
CA GLY A 57 5.01 22.46 55.86
C GLY A 57 4.71 21.42 54.77
N HIS A 58 3.81 20.46 55.01
CA HIS A 58 3.36 19.54 53.95
C HIS A 58 2.25 20.19 53.11
N GLN A 59 2.36 20.08 51.78
CA GLN A 59 1.30 20.47 50.87
C GLN A 59 0.25 19.35 50.75
N LEU A 60 -1.00 19.74 50.96
CA LEU A 60 -2.19 18.93 50.74
C LEU A 60 -2.89 19.42 49.49
N ILE A 61 -3.37 18.50 48.66
CA ILE A 61 -4.21 18.83 47.51
C ILE A 61 -5.66 18.50 47.87
N GLY A 62 -6.54 19.49 47.73
CA GLY A 62 -7.99 19.35 47.80
C GLY A 62 -8.64 19.67 46.47
N LEU A 63 -9.90 19.27 46.32
CA LEU A 63 -10.76 19.76 45.24
C LEU A 63 -11.44 21.04 45.69
N THR A 64 -11.51 22.04 44.80
CA THR A 64 -12.29 23.25 45.02
C THR A 64 -13.77 22.90 45.22
N GLU A 65 -14.54 23.78 45.87
CA GLU A 65 -15.97 23.55 46.12
C GLU A 65 -16.74 23.28 44.81
N GLY A 66 -16.40 23.99 43.72
CA GLY A 66 -16.98 23.77 42.40
C GLY A 66 -16.64 22.40 41.81
N ALA A 67 -15.41 21.92 41.97
CA ALA A 67 -15.00 20.61 41.44
C ALA A 67 -15.61 19.44 42.21
N GLN A 68 -15.98 19.62 43.48
CA GLN A 68 -16.64 18.57 44.27
C GLN A 68 -18.05 18.24 43.78
N VAL A 69 -18.71 19.16 43.06
CA VAL A 69 -20.07 18.98 42.52
C VAL A 69 -20.04 18.36 41.11
N LEU A 70 -18.88 18.35 40.45
CA LEU A 70 -18.75 17.80 39.10
C LEU A 70 -18.85 16.27 39.13
N ASN A 71 -19.70 15.75 38.25
CA ASN A 71 -19.81 14.32 38.01
C ASN A 71 -18.68 13.90 37.06
N PRO A 72 -17.78 12.98 37.44
CA PRO A 72 -16.67 12.57 36.59
C PRO A 72 -17.12 11.89 35.29
N ALA A 73 -18.37 11.41 35.22
CA ALA A 73 -18.92 10.82 34.01
C ALA A 73 -19.19 11.83 32.88
N ASP A 74 -19.37 13.11 33.21
CA ASP A 74 -19.73 14.17 32.24
C ASP A 74 -18.49 14.80 31.57
N GLY A 75 -17.30 14.31 31.89
CA GLY A 75 -16.02 14.83 31.40
C GLY A 75 -15.51 16.04 32.18
N LEU A 76 -14.26 16.44 31.90
CA LEU A 76 -13.65 17.60 32.53
C LEU A 76 -14.10 18.88 31.80
N PRO A 77 -14.59 19.92 32.52
CA PRO A 77 -14.91 21.19 31.87
C PRO A 77 -13.65 21.81 31.26
N PRO A 78 -13.78 22.49 30.09
CA PRO A 78 -12.67 23.17 29.45
C PRO A 78 -12.07 24.20 30.39
N ASN A 79 -10.74 24.37 30.35
CA ASN A 79 -10.05 25.29 31.26
C ASN A 79 -10.48 26.74 30.97
N ILE A 80 -11.25 27.34 31.88
CA ILE A 80 -11.81 28.70 31.71
C ILE A 80 -10.77 29.77 32.07
N LEU A 81 -9.74 29.39 32.83
CA LEU A 81 -8.66 30.27 33.25
C LEU A 81 -7.46 30.10 32.30
N SER A 82 -7.12 31.15 31.55
CA SER A 82 -5.85 31.21 30.85
C SER A 82 -4.70 31.26 31.87
N SER A 83 -3.50 30.81 31.47
CA SER A 83 -2.29 30.74 32.34
C SER A 83 -1.98 32.03 33.11
N ASP A 84 -2.48 33.16 32.62
CA ASP A 84 -2.20 34.49 33.15
C ASP A 84 -3.24 34.96 34.18
N GLY A 85 -4.19 34.10 34.57
CA GLY A 85 -5.22 34.39 35.57
C GLY A 85 -6.31 35.36 35.08
N SER A 86 -6.30 35.75 33.80
CA SER A 86 -7.38 36.54 33.22
C SER A 86 -8.58 35.65 32.92
N LEU A 87 -9.75 36.01 33.44
CA LEU A 87 -11.02 35.39 33.08
C LEU A 87 -11.21 35.52 31.56
N SER A 88 -11.14 34.40 30.84
CA SER A 88 -11.53 34.38 29.43
C SER A 88 -13.03 34.66 29.37
N SER A 89 -13.39 35.85 28.90
CA SER A 89 -14.78 36.28 28.81
C SER A 89 -15.48 35.40 27.77
N PRO A 90 -16.53 34.64 28.11
CA PRO A 90 -17.21 33.80 27.13
C PRO A 90 -17.88 34.71 26.10
N ALA A 91 -17.39 34.65 24.87
CA ALA A 91 -17.96 35.36 23.75
C ALA A 91 -19.41 34.88 23.52
N GLY A 92 -20.38 35.78 23.72
CA GLY A 92 -21.62 35.82 22.96
C GLY A 92 -22.69 34.78 23.29
N PHE A 93 -23.35 34.91 24.45
CA PHE A 93 -24.75 34.49 24.56
C PHE A 93 -25.61 35.61 23.95
N CYS A 94 -25.99 35.43 22.68
CA CYS A 94 -26.87 36.34 21.96
C CYS A 94 -28.28 36.24 22.57
N ALA A 95 -28.79 37.36 23.09
CA ALA A 95 -30.16 37.47 23.54
C ALA A 95 -31.13 37.33 22.34
N PRO A 96 -32.33 36.75 22.52
CA PRO A 96 -33.32 36.62 21.46
C PRO A 96 -33.96 37.98 21.13
N ASP A 97 -33.82 38.42 19.88
CA ASP A 97 -34.52 39.58 19.33
C ASP A 97 -36.05 39.32 19.21
N PRO A 98 -36.90 40.34 19.40
CA PRO A 98 -38.35 40.23 19.25
C PRO A 98 -38.79 40.22 17.76
N PRO A 99 -39.98 39.67 17.45
CA PRO A 99 -40.42 39.43 16.08
C PRO A 99 -40.94 40.73 15.44
N ALA A 100 -40.33 41.14 14.32
CA ALA A 100 -40.82 42.21 13.46
C ALA A 100 -41.13 41.68 12.05
N GLU A 101 -42.38 41.94 11.68
CA GLU A 101 -43.15 41.78 10.44
C GLU A 101 -42.38 41.68 9.10
N GLU A 102 -42.87 40.75 8.27
CA GLU A 102 -42.64 40.68 6.83
C GLU A 102 -43.03 41.98 6.12
N PRO A 103 -42.35 42.33 5.01
CA PRO A 103 -43.04 42.11 3.74
C PRO A 103 -42.16 41.58 2.61
N ALA A 104 -42.86 40.91 1.68
CA ALA A 104 -42.41 40.40 0.40
C ALA A 104 -41.68 41.45 -0.46
N ALA A 105 -40.65 41.01 -1.21
CA ALA A 105 -40.66 40.96 -2.68
C ALA A 105 -39.23 40.88 -3.29
N GLU A 106 -39.18 40.18 -4.43
CA GLU A 106 -38.31 40.39 -5.59
C GLU A 106 -36.82 39.95 -5.59
N VAL A 107 -36.66 38.76 -6.17
CA VAL A 107 -35.70 38.40 -7.24
C VAL A 107 -34.92 39.57 -7.87
N ALA A 108 -33.58 39.55 -7.73
CA ALA A 108 -32.66 39.94 -8.80
C ALA A 108 -31.26 39.39 -8.57
N VAL A 109 -30.78 38.67 -9.58
CA VAL A 109 -29.43 38.13 -9.75
C VAL A 109 -28.43 39.28 -9.99
N SER A 110 -27.28 39.25 -9.33
CA SER A 110 -26.06 39.83 -9.90
C SER A 110 -24.79 39.15 -9.36
N GLU A 111 -23.98 38.70 -10.31
CA GLU A 111 -22.57 38.35 -10.15
C GLU A 111 -21.76 39.57 -9.71
N ALA A 112 -20.85 39.38 -8.76
CA ALA A 112 -19.67 40.24 -8.63
C ALA A 112 -18.52 39.48 -7.98
N ALA A 113 -17.50 39.29 -8.80
CA ALA A 113 -16.08 39.08 -8.53
C ALA A 113 -15.60 39.12 -7.06
N THR A 114 -14.98 38.03 -6.63
CA THR A 114 -14.10 37.98 -5.46
C THR A 114 -12.64 37.93 -5.92
N GLU A 115 -12.01 39.10 -6.01
CA GLU A 115 -10.56 39.22 -5.80
C GLU A 115 -10.30 39.13 -4.30
N GLN A 116 -9.44 38.21 -3.84
CA GLN A 116 -8.80 38.33 -2.53
C GLN A 116 -7.45 37.57 -2.47
N THR A 117 -6.40 38.39 -2.43
CA THR A 117 -5.31 38.37 -1.43
C THR A 117 -4.48 37.09 -1.18
N LEU A 118 -3.25 37.13 -1.70
CA LEU A 118 -1.96 36.87 -1.01
C LEU A 118 -1.97 36.13 0.34
N ALA A 119 -1.27 34.99 0.38
CA ALA A 119 -0.35 34.66 1.47
C ALA A 119 0.77 33.72 0.98
N LEU A 120 1.97 34.29 0.82
CA LEU A 120 3.23 33.56 0.72
C LEU A 120 3.44 32.74 2.00
N VAL A 121 3.43 31.41 1.89
CA VAL A 121 4.05 30.54 2.90
C VAL A 121 5.38 30.07 2.32
N ALA A 122 6.45 30.61 2.89
CA ALA A 122 7.81 30.21 2.62
C ALA A 122 8.02 28.75 3.05
N ALA A 123 8.29 27.88 2.09
CA ALA A 123 8.70 26.51 2.36
C ALA A 123 10.15 26.50 2.90
N PRO A 124 10.45 25.75 3.97
CA PRO A 124 11.82 25.55 4.41
C PRO A 124 12.57 24.72 3.35
N SER A 125 13.64 25.29 2.80
CA SER A 125 14.52 24.62 1.83
C SER A 125 15.16 23.38 2.47
N MET A 126 14.77 22.22 1.98
CA MET A 126 15.35 20.94 2.33
C MET A 126 16.80 20.90 1.81
N GLN A 127 17.78 21.04 2.71
CA GLN A 127 19.19 20.90 2.40
C GLN A 127 19.44 19.47 1.89
N GLN A 128 19.83 19.38 0.61
CA GLN A 128 20.25 18.12 0.00
C GLN A 128 21.52 17.64 0.70
N ALA A 129 21.41 16.50 1.41
CA ALA A 129 22.55 15.79 1.94
C ALA A 129 23.46 15.36 0.77
N THR A 130 24.63 15.98 0.69
CA THR A 130 25.64 15.67 -0.32
C THR A 130 26.11 14.23 -0.15
N LYS A 131 26.00 13.48 -1.24
CA LYS A 131 26.37 12.08 -1.43
C LYS A 131 27.84 11.85 -1.03
N GLY A 132 28.04 11.30 0.17
CA GLY A 132 29.35 10.93 0.69
C GLY A 132 30.06 9.91 -0.19
N GLU A 133 31.24 10.30 -0.67
CA GLU A 133 32.14 9.57 -1.55
C GLU A 133 32.68 8.31 -0.84
N LYS A 134 32.53 7.16 -1.51
CA LYS A 134 32.84 5.83 -0.97
C LYS A 134 34.37 5.61 -1.03
N GLY A 135 35.10 6.19 -0.08
CA GLY A 135 36.53 5.99 0.10
C GLY A 135 36.88 4.55 0.48
N LYS A 136 37.48 3.81 -0.46
CA LYS A 136 37.98 2.45 -0.28
C LYS A 136 39.34 2.49 0.44
N GLY A 137 39.33 2.83 1.74
CA GLY A 137 40.51 2.86 2.60
C GLY A 137 40.84 1.48 3.17
N LYS A 138 41.84 0.80 2.59
CA LYS A 138 42.41 -0.46 3.07
C LYS A 138 43.45 -0.16 4.15
N SER A 139 43.04 0.18 5.36
CA SER A 139 43.96 0.32 6.51
C SER A 139 44.02 -0.99 7.29
N GLY A 140 45.01 -1.82 6.94
CA GLY A 140 45.47 -2.91 7.79
C GLY A 140 46.16 -2.36 9.02
N GLY A 141 45.39 -2.01 10.05
CA GLY A 141 45.90 -1.69 11.38
C GLY A 141 45.63 -2.84 12.32
N LYS A 142 46.66 -3.62 12.63
CA LYS A 142 46.69 -4.49 13.83
C LYS A 142 46.60 -3.57 15.05
N GLY A 143 45.37 -3.33 15.53
CA GLY A 143 45.13 -2.71 16.82
C GLY A 143 45.42 -3.72 17.95
N PRO A 144 46.05 -3.28 19.05
CA PRO A 144 46.55 -4.16 20.08
C PRO A 144 45.43 -4.80 20.89
N SER A 145 45.55 -6.11 21.10
CA SER A 145 44.87 -6.84 22.16
C SER A 145 45.15 -6.16 23.50
N GLY A 146 44.12 -5.63 24.17
CA GLY A 146 44.31 -5.09 25.52
C GLY A 146 43.33 -4.03 25.99
N ALA A 147 42.17 -3.85 25.35
CA ALA A 147 41.12 -3.03 25.95
C ALA A 147 40.41 -3.85 27.03
N THR A 148 40.92 -3.72 28.24
CA THR A 148 40.23 -3.97 29.50
C THR A 148 38.83 -3.38 29.43
N TRP A 149 37.83 -4.24 29.64
CA TRP A 149 36.44 -3.87 29.84
C TRP A 149 36.35 -3.03 31.12
N ALA A 150 36.56 -1.72 31.00
CA ALA A 150 36.40 -0.79 32.11
C ALA A 150 34.90 -0.70 32.44
N TRP A 151 34.49 -1.39 33.50
CA TRP A 151 33.18 -1.35 34.17
C TRP A 151 32.85 0.02 34.80
N GLY A 152 33.26 1.11 34.15
CA GLY A 152 33.13 2.50 34.63
C GLY A 152 32.40 3.41 33.64
N GLN A 153 31.76 2.87 32.59
CA GLN A 153 30.72 3.64 31.90
C GLN A 153 29.46 3.57 32.75
N GLY A 154 29.36 4.50 33.69
CA GLY A 154 28.13 4.79 34.40
C GLY A 154 26.98 4.87 33.39
N TYR A 155 25.83 4.32 33.78
CA TYR A 155 24.58 4.39 33.04
C TYR A 155 24.48 5.77 32.39
N LYS A 156 24.75 5.85 31.08
CA LYS A 156 24.18 6.91 30.29
C LYS A 156 22.71 6.60 30.39
N ASP A 157 22.04 7.22 31.37
CA ASP A 157 20.59 7.29 31.43
C ASP A 157 20.19 7.55 29.99
N LEU A 158 19.58 6.54 29.37
CA LEU A 158 18.99 6.66 28.05
C LEU A 158 17.79 7.56 28.29
N VAL A 159 18.08 8.86 28.43
CA VAL A 159 17.05 9.88 28.53
C VAL A 159 16.28 9.73 27.25
N TRP A 160 15.04 9.30 27.41
CA TRP A 160 14.10 9.18 26.32
C TRP A 160 13.86 10.59 25.78
N THR A 161 14.63 10.97 24.77
CA THR A 161 14.51 12.29 24.16
C THR A 161 13.31 12.29 23.21
N PRO A 162 12.59 13.41 23.07
CA PRO A 162 11.50 13.53 22.10
C PRO A 162 11.92 13.13 20.67
N GLU A 163 13.18 13.36 20.30
CA GLU A 163 13.74 12.93 19.01
C GLU A 163 13.82 11.40 18.89
N MET A 164 14.20 10.70 19.95
CA MET A 164 14.20 9.23 19.98
C MET A 164 12.79 8.65 19.93
N GLN A 165 11.82 9.27 20.61
CA GLN A 165 10.40 8.91 20.51
C GLN A 165 9.93 9.05 19.07
N GLN A 166 10.14 10.22 18.46
CA GLN A 166 9.72 10.48 17.09
C GLN A 166 10.36 9.50 16.09
N ARG A 167 11.64 9.16 16.29
CA ARG A 167 12.30 8.16 15.47
C ARG A 167 11.67 6.78 15.64
N LYS A 168 11.42 6.34 16.87
CA LYS A 168 10.78 5.04 17.14
C LYS A 168 9.36 5.00 16.58
N ASP A 169 8.60 6.09 16.68
CA ASP A 169 7.26 6.19 16.09
C ASP A 169 7.31 6.14 14.57
N SER A 170 8.33 6.75 13.95
CA SER A 170 8.53 6.68 12.51
C SER A 170 8.94 5.28 12.04
N GLU A 171 9.73 4.54 12.83
CA GLU A 171 10.11 3.16 12.57
C GLU A 171 8.89 2.23 12.73
N LYS A 172 8.13 2.39 13.81
CA LYS A 172 6.88 1.67 14.07
C LYS A 172 5.83 1.92 12.99
N SER A 173 5.65 3.17 12.56
CA SER A 173 4.72 3.53 11.48
C SER A 173 5.07 2.84 10.14
N ARG A 174 6.38 2.62 9.88
CA ARG A 174 6.83 1.86 8.70
C ARG A 174 6.56 0.36 8.86
N GLU A 175 6.76 -0.20 10.04
CA GLU A 175 6.44 -1.60 10.38
C GLU A 175 4.95 -1.86 10.21
N ASP A 176 4.12 -1.02 10.81
CA ASP A 176 2.66 -1.05 10.65
C ASP A 176 2.29 -0.94 9.16
N GLY A 177 2.94 -0.04 8.42
CA GLY A 177 2.78 0.10 6.98
C GLY A 177 3.05 -1.19 6.21
N LEU A 178 4.09 -1.94 6.59
CA LEU A 178 4.45 -3.23 5.98
C LEU A 178 3.44 -4.33 6.35
N ALA A 179 3.03 -4.42 7.61
CA ALA A 179 2.01 -5.38 8.06
C ALA A 179 0.70 -5.20 7.27
N TRP A 180 0.26 -3.96 7.11
CA TRP A 180 -0.90 -3.63 6.29
C TRP A 180 -0.72 -3.94 4.80
N ALA A 181 0.47 -3.73 4.25
CA ALA A 181 0.75 -4.09 2.86
C ALA A 181 0.65 -5.61 2.66
N LEU A 182 1.14 -6.41 3.62
CA LEU A 182 1.03 -7.87 3.59
C LEU A 182 -0.42 -8.32 3.68
N TYR A 183 -1.21 -7.73 4.58
CA TYR A 183 -2.64 -8.01 4.68
C TYR A 183 -3.37 -7.71 3.36
N ARG A 184 -3.14 -6.53 2.76
CA ARG A 184 -3.78 -6.15 1.48
C ARG A 184 -3.37 -7.04 0.33
N ALA A 185 -2.10 -7.46 0.27
CA ALA A 185 -1.62 -8.39 -0.72
C ALA A 185 -2.36 -9.74 -0.60
N MET A 186 -2.48 -10.28 0.62
CA MET A 186 -3.23 -11.50 0.93
C MET A 186 -4.72 -11.39 0.58
N ASP A 187 -5.39 -10.29 0.97
CA ASP A 187 -6.78 -10.04 0.62
C ASP A 187 -6.97 -9.98 -0.91
N GLY A 188 -5.99 -9.42 -1.64
CA GLY A 188 -5.95 -9.42 -3.10
C GLY A 188 -6.10 -10.82 -3.72
N TYR A 189 -5.57 -11.86 -3.08
CA TYR A 189 -5.69 -13.27 -3.49
C TYR A 189 -7.00 -13.93 -3.04
N GLY A 190 -7.94 -13.18 -2.47
CA GLY A 190 -9.26 -13.66 -2.07
C GLY A 190 -9.23 -14.55 -0.82
N GLY A 191 -8.29 -14.31 0.09
CA GLY A 191 -8.15 -15.10 1.32
C GLY A 191 -7.63 -16.53 1.12
N ASN A 192 -7.21 -16.87 -0.11
CA ASN A 192 -6.54 -18.13 -0.39
C ASN A 192 -5.16 -18.19 0.27
N ASN A 193 -4.64 -19.40 0.44
CA ASN A 193 -3.28 -19.61 0.93
C ASN A 193 -2.27 -19.13 -0.12
N VAL A 194 -1.34 -18.26 0.29
CA VAL A 194 -0.35 -17.65 -0.59
C VAL A 194 1.05 -18.09 -0.18
N THR A 195 1.93 -18.32 -1.15
CA THR A 195 3.34 -18.62 -0.85
C THR A 195 4.09 -17.35 -0.45
N LEU A 196 5.11 -17.47 0.42
CA LEU A 196 5.96 -16.33 0.78
C LEU A 196 6.56 -15.58 -0.43
N SER A 197 6.90 -16.32 -1.49
CA SER A 197 7.44 -15.73 -2.72
C SER A 197 6.42 -14.87 -3.46
N GLN A 198 5.16 -15.30 -3.52
CA GLN A 198 4.07 -14.52 -4.10
C GLN A 198 3.80 -13.26 -3.26
N LEU A 199 3.74 -13.41 -1.94
CA LEU A 199 3.53 -12.28 -1.02
C LEU A 199 4.66 -11.24 -1.12
N GLY A 200 5.92 -11.70 -1.19
CA GLY A 200 7.07 -10.82 -1.37
C GLY A 200 7.20 -10.21 -2.77
N SER A 201 6.45 -10.72 -3.76
CA SER A 201 6.40 -10.16 -5.11
C SER A 201 5.35 -9.07 -5.28
N ASP A 202 4.46 -8.89 -4.29
CA ASP A 202 3.51 -7.78 -4.29
C ASP A 202 4.27 -6.44 -4.35
N PHE A 203 3.77 -5.51 -5.17
CA PHE A 203 4.46 -4.26 -5.43
C PHE A 203 4.69 -3.44 -4.15
N LYS A 204 3.68 -3.35 -3.27
CA LYS A 204 3.78 -2.49 -2.10
C LYS A 204 4.67 -3.12 -1.03
N VAL A 205 4.58 -4.43 -0.86
CA VAL A 205 5.48 -5.20 -0.01
C VAL A 205 6.93 -5.08 -0.50
N ALA A 206 7.16 -5.26 -1.81
CA ALA A 206 8.48 -5.16 -2.42
C ALA A 206 9.06 -3.74 -2.37
N GLU A 207 8.22 -2.71 -2.45
CA GLU A 207 8.59 -1.31 -2.29
C GLU A 207 9.04 -1.03 -0.85
N LEU A 208 8.19 -1.32 0.14
CA LEU A 208 8.50 -1.08 1.57
C LEU A 208 9.74 -1.88 2.01
N LYS A 209 9.90 -3.11 1.51
CA LYS A 209 11.07 -3.94 1.84
C LYS A 209 12.41 -3.40 1.29
N LYS A 210 12.40 -2.44 0.35
CA LYS A 210 13.63 -1.77 -0.11
C LYS A 210 14.19 -0.80 0.93
N ASP A 211 13.38 -0.39 1.91
CA ASP A 211 13.82 0.53 2.95
C ASP A 211 14.96 -0.08 3.77
N ALA A 212 15.91 0.77 4.17
CA ALA A 212 17.08 0.34 4.93
C ALA A 212 16.72 -0.36 6.25
N HIS A 213 15.56 -0.01 6.82
CA HIS A 213 14.99 -0.61 8.02
C HIS A 213 14.75 -2.13 7.86
N PHE A 214 14.17 -2.54 6.73
CA PHE A 214 13.78 -3.93 6.48
C PHE A 214 14.83 -4.75 5.74
N LYS A 215 15.97 -4.16 5.37
CA LYS A 215 17.00 -4.83 4.56
C LYS A 215 17.51 -6.14 5.18
N ASN A 216 17.54 -6.22 6.51
CA ASN A 216 18.00 -7.40 7.24
C ASN A 216 16.87 -8.27 7.77
N TRP A 217 15.62 -7.86 7.59
CA TRP A 217 14.46 -8.58 8.08
C TRP A 217 13.98 -9.59 7.05
N ARG A 218 13.81 -10.84 7.47
CA ARG A 218 13.19 -11.86 6.62
C ARG A 218 11.69 -11.71 6.70
N LEU A 219 11.01 -11.93 5.58
CA LEU A 219 9.55 -11.85 5.51
C LEU A 219 8.89 -12.82 6.49
N LEU A 220 9.50 -13.99 6.69
CA LEU A 220 9.05 -15.00 7.63
C LEU A 220 9.13 -14.53 9.10
N ASP A 221 10.14 -13.73 9.45
CA ASP A 221 10.31 -13.22 10.81
C ASP A 221 9.24 -12.16 11.11
N ILE A 222 8.94 -11.29 10.13
CA ILE A 222 7.85 -10.29 10.21
C ILE A 222 6.50 -10.98 10.39
N LEU A 223 6.21 -12.02 9.60
CA LEU A 223 4.93 -12.74 9.69
C LEU A 223 4.75 -13.49 11.01
N ARG A 224 5.85 -13.87 11.68
CA ARG A 224 5.80 -14.49 13.02
C ARG A 224 5.54 -13.49 14.13
N GLU A 225 5.88 -12.22 13.92
CA GLU A 225 5.60 -11.15 14.88
C GLU A 225 4.11 -10.81 14.92
N TYR A 226 3.40 -10.99 13.80
CA TYR A 226 1.95 -10.81 13.67
C TYR A 226 1.23 -12.16 13.54
N GLU A 227 1.46 -13.07 14.50
CA GLU A 227 0.88 -14.42 14.48
C GLU A 227 -0.65 -14.44 14.64
N ASP A 228 -1.22 -13.39 15.24
CA ASP A 228 -2.65 -13.13 15.37
C ASP A 228 -3.31 -12.73 14.04
N VAL A 229 -2.55 -12.11 13.13
CA VAL A 229 -3.00 -11.73 11.79
C VAL A 229 -2.78 -12.86 10.79
N PHE A 230 -1.61 -13.51 10.86
CA PHE A 230 -1.14 -14.47 9.84
C PHE A 230 -0.97 -15.88 10.40
N GLU A 231 -1.65 -16.84 9.77
CA GLU A 231 -1.45 -18.26 10.01
C GLU A 231 -0.42 -18.83 9.03
N LEU A 232 0.63 -19.46 9.57
CA LEU A 232 1.72 -20.05 8.79
C LEU A 232 1.57 -21.57 8.73
N THR A 233 1.28 -22.13 7.56
CA THR A 233 1.17 -23.58 7.35
C THR A 233 2.33 -24.09 6.49
N PRO A 234 3.07 -25.15 6.90
CA PRO A 234 4.05 -25.77 6.01
C PRO A 234 3.34 -26.37 4.80
N SER A 235 3.81 -26.04 3.59
CA SER A 235 3.28 -26.63 2.36
C SER A 235 3.64 -28.11 2.29
N ALA A 236 2.64 -28.98 2.14
CA ALA A 236 2.84 -30.42 1.95
C ALA A 236 3.49 -30.76 0.59
N GLY A 237 3.73 -29.78 -0.28
CA GLY A 237 4.38 -29.97 -1.57
C GLY A 237 5.90 -30.14 -1.47
N ALA A 238 6.49 -30.80 -2.48
CA ALA A 238 7.91 -31.15 -2.56
C ALA A 238 8.91 -29.97 -2.49
N ALA A 239 8.43 -28.72 -2.48
CA ALA A 239 9.25 -27.52 -2.45
C ALA A 239 9.49 -26.94 -1.04
N GLY A 240 8.97 -27.55 0.04
CA GLY A 240 9.26 -27.13 1.41
C GLY A 240 8.92 -25.66 1.73
N GLY A 241 7.99 -25.06 0.98
CA GLY A 241 7.60 -23.67 1.15
C GLY A 241 6.65 -23.46 2.32
N MET A 242 6.65 -22.27 2.91
CA MET A 242 5.62 -21.85 3.86
C MET A 242 4.46 -21.21 3.10
N LEU A 243 3.24 -21.65 3.42
CA LEU A 243 2.00 -21.01 3.01
C LEU A 243 1.56 -20.07 4.14
N VAL A 244 1.06 -18.91 3.74
CA VAL A 244 0.49 -17.90 4.63
C VAL A 244 -1.01 -17.84 4.38
N ARG A 245 -1.81 -17.75 5.43
CA ARG A 245 -3.26 -17.53 5.39
C ARG A 245 -3.63 -16.40 6.35
N LEU A 246 -4.68 -15.65 6.05
CA LEU A 246 -5.24 -14.66 6.97
C LEU A 246 -6.11 -15.35 8.02
N GLN A 247 -5.94 -14.98 9.29
CA GLN A 247 -6.84 -15.41 10.35
C GLN A 247 -8.21 -14.70 10.25
N PRO A 248 -9.31 -15.32 10.73
CA PRO A 248 -10.58 -14.63 10.88
C PRO A 248 -10.44 -13.44 11.84
N GLY A 249 -10.83 -12.24 11.42
CA GLY A 249 -10.65 -11.03 12.21
C GLY A 249 -9.26 -10.39 12.13
N ALA A 250 -8.39 -10.86 11.22
CA ALA A 250 -7.05 -10.32 11.00
C ALA A 250 -7.01 -8.79 10.77
N GLU A 251 -8.07 -8.21 10.20
CA GLU A 251 -8.16 -6.76 9.99
C GLU A 251 -8.19 -5.97 11.31
N ALA A 252 -8.89 -6.48 12.32
CA ALA A 252 -9.00 -5.84 13.63
C ALA A 252 -7.75 -6.04 14.50
N ALA A 253 -6.97 -7.09 14.23
CA ALA A 253 -5.72 -7.38 14.94
C ALA A 253 -4.53 -6.53 14.45
N LEU A 254 -4.64 -5.88 13.28
CA LEU A 254 -3.58 -5.05 12.75
C LEU A 254 -3.37 -3.76 13.58
N PRO A 255 -2.12 -3.30 13.73
CA PRO A 255 -1.83 -2.05 14.41
C PRO A 255 -2.48 -0.87 13.68
N GLY A 256 -3.18 -0.02 14.44
CA GLY A 256 -3.89 1.14 13.90
C GLY A 256 -5.14 0.81 13.07
N ALA A 257 -5.73 -0.38 13.25
CA ALA A 257 -6.95 -0.79 12.56
C ALA A 257 -8.11 0.18 12.72
N GLU A 258 -8.34 0.73 13.91
CA GLU A 258 -9.44 1.69 14.13
C GLU A 258 -9.26 2.97 13.30
N ALA A 259 -8.10 3.63 13.43
CA ALA A 259 -7.80 4.85 12.69
C ALA A 259 -7.80 4.64 11.16
N ARG A 260 -7.38 3.46 10.69
CA ARG A 260 -7.43 3.15 9.26
C ARG A 260 -8.80 2.70 8.78
N ALA A 261 -9.61 2.03 9.60
CA ALA A 261 -10.96 1.66 9.23
C ALA A 261 -11.78 2.91 8.92
N GLU A 262 -11.60 3.98 9.69
CA GLU A 262 -12.20 5.30 9.41
C GLU A 262 -11.72 5.85 8.06
N GLN A 263 -10.41 5.91 7.81
CA GLN A 263 -9.87 6.42 6.53
C GLN A 263 -10.25 5.57 5.32
N VAL A 264 -10.26 4.24 5.48
CA VAL A 264 -10.66 3.31 4.43
C VAL A 264 -12.15 3.44 4.16
N SER A 265 -12.98 3.68 5.18
CA SER A 265 -14.42 3.88 4.98
C SER A 265 -14.70 5.06 4.06
N GLU A 266 -14.05 6.22 4.28
CA GLU A 266 -14.23 7.40 3.42
C GLU A 266 -13.78 7.17 1.99
N ALA A 267 -12.60 6.54 1.81
CA ALA A 267 -12.08 6.27 0.48
C ALA A 267 -12.87 5.16 -0.25
N ALA A 268 -13.38 4.17 0.48
CA ALA A 268 -14.20 3.09 -0.08
C ALA A 268 -15.59 3.59 -0.49
N ILE A 269 -16.17 4.54 0.25
CA ILE A 269 -17.45 5.19 -0.09
C ILE A 269 -17.39 5.88 -1.47
N MET A 270 -16.22 6.34 -1.90
CA MET A 270 -16.04 6.99 -3.21
C MET A 270 -15.80 6.02 -4.38
N LEU A 271 -15.60 4.73 -4.10
CA LEU A 271 -15.33 3.73 -5.12
C LEU A 271 -16.61 3.01 -5.55
N PRO A 272 -16.80 2.74 -6.85
CA PRO A 272 -17.96 1.99 -7.31
C PRO A 272 -18.01 0.56 -6.75
N ASP A 273 -19.23 0.07 -6.48
CA ASP A 273 -19.47 -1.29 -6.01
C ASP A 273 -18.96 -2.35 -6.98
N ARG A 274 -18.29 -3.38 -6.44
CA ARG A 274 -17.73 -4.46 -7.25
C ARG A 274 -18.82 -5.39 -7.76
N ILE A 275 -18.78 -5.70 -9.06
CA ILE A 275 -19.69 -6.69 -9.68
C ILE A 275 -19.01 -8.07 -9.67
N GLU A 276 -19.39 -8.92 -8.71
CA GLU A 276 -18.80 -10.25 -8.54
C GLU A 276 -19.22 -11.21 -9.66
N SER A 277 -20.52 -11.25 -9.98
CA SER A 277 -21.12 -12.21 -10.91
C SER A 277 -21.77 -11.52 -12.12
N PRO A 278 -20.97 -11.01 -13.09
CA PRO A 278 -21.51 -10.34 -14.26
C PRO A 278 -22.22 -11.33 -15.19
N ARG A 279 -23.48 -11.05 -15.54
CA ARG A 279 -24.32 -11.96 -16.36
C ARG A 279 -24.11 -11.69 -17.86
N ASN A 280 -24.23 -10.42 -18.25
CA ASN A 280 -24.19 -10.01 -19.66
C ASN A 280 -22.79 -9.58 -20.10
N MET A 281 -22.55 -9.49 -21.41
CA MET A 281 -21.27 -8.98 -21.93
C MET A 281 -21.01 -7.53 -21.51
N VAL A 282 -22.07 -6.73 -21.39
CA VAL A 282 -22.03 -5.36 -20.86
C VAL A 282 -21.56 -5.38 -19.40
N ASP A 283 -22.21 -6.18 -18.54
CA ASP A 283 -21.83 -6.34 -17.13
C ASP A 283 -20.39 -6.83 -16.97
N LYS A 284 -19.94 -7.76 -17.85
CA LYS A 284 -18.57 -8.27 -17.81
C LYS A 284 -17.56 -7.17 -18.13
N ALA A 285 -17.84 -6.34 -19.13
CA ALA A 285 -16.99 -5.19 -19.47
C ALA A 285 -17.03 -4.11 -18.37
N GLN A 286 -18.19 -3.88 -17.76
CA GLN A 286 -18.34 -2.95 -16.64
C GLN A 286 -17.63 -3.46 -15.39
N ALA A 287 -17.72 -4.75 -15.07
CA ALA A 287 -16.98 -5.38 -13.98
C ALA A 287 -15.46 -5.24 -14.18
N LEU A 288 -14.98 -5.40 -15.43
CA LEU A 288 -13.58 -5.15 -15.77
C LEU A 288 -13.18 -3.67 -15.56
N ARG A 289 -14.04 -2.72 -15.95
CA ARG A 289 -13.82 -1.28 -15.74
C ARG A 289 -13.75 -0.93 -14.25
N ILE A 290 -14.69 -1.43 -13.45
CA ILE A 290 -14.71 -1.22 -12.00
C ILE A 290 -13.44 -1.80 -11.37
N GLU A 291 -13.03 -3.01 -11.76
CA GLU A 291 -11.80 -3.60 -11.22
C GLU A 291 -10.54 -2.81 -11.61
N LEU A 292 -10.49 -2.19 -12.81
CA LEU A 292 -9.42 -1.26 -13.18
C LEU A 292 -9.37 -0.02 -12.27
N VAL A 293 -10.53 0.58 -11.97
CA VAL A 293 -10.62 1.74 -11.04
C VAL A 293 -10.10 1.34 -9.67
N HIS A 294 -10.56 0.21 -9.13
CA HIS A 294 -10.11 -0.30 -7.83
C HIS A 294 -8.60 -0.59 -7.80
N ALA A 295 -8.07 -1.22 -8.85
CA ALA A 295 -6.65 -1.56 -8.95
C ALA A 295 -5.75 -0.31 -9.02
N LEU A 296 -6.15 0.71 -9.80
CA LEU A 296 -5.42 1.97 -9.87
C LEU A 296 -5.52 2.76 -8.58
N HIS A 297 -6.70 2.86 -7.97
CA HIS A 297 -6.90 3.55 -6.70
C HIS A 297 -5.99 2.95 -5.60
N ARG A 298 -5.92 1.60 -5.52
CA ARG A 298 -5.02 0.90 -4.59
C ARG A 298 -3.54 1.26 -4.77
N ARG A 299 -3.13 1.57 -6.00
CA ARG A 299 -1.76 1.94 -6.38
C ARG A 299 -1.52 3.46 -6.36
N GLY A 300 -2.44 4.25 -5.81
CA GLY A 300 -2.29 5.71 -5.72
C GLY A 300 -2.70 6.45 -7.00
N GLY A 301 -3.56 5.85 -7.81
CA GLY A 301 -4.15 6.44 -9.02
C GLY A 301 -3.31 6.26 -10.29
N LYS A 302 -2.03 5.88 -10.18
CA LYS A 302 -1.12 5.74 -11.34
C LYS A 302 -0.41 4.39 -11.33
N CYS A 303 -0.35 3.72 -12.47
CA CYS A 303 0.35 2.44 -12.58
C CYS A 303 0.81 2.15 -14.01
N ALA A 304 1.94 1.44 -14.13
CA ALA A 304 2.38 0.89 -15.40
C ALA A 304 1.39 -0.17 -15.90
N ILE A 305 1.06 -0.14 -17.19
CA ILE A 305 0.05 -1.06 -17.74
C ILE A 305 0.44 -2.54 -17.63
N GLN A 306 1.74 -2.82 -17.56
CA GLN A 306 2.27 -4.18 -17.39
C GLN A 306 1.99 -4.71 -15.99
N GLU A 307 2.16 -3.89 -14.96
CA GLU A 307 1.86 -4.23 -13.57
C GLU A 307 0.35 -4.37 -13.37
N LEU A 308 -0.44 -3.47 -13.96
CA LEU A 308 -1.90 -3.57 -13.95
C LEU A 308 -2.36 -4.89 -14.58
N GLY A 309 -1.70 -5.34 -15.64
CA GLY A 309 -1.96 -6.63 -16.28
C GLY A 309 -1.60 -7.86 -15.44
N GLN A 310 -0.87 -7.71 -14.32
CA GLN A 310 -0.52 -8.79 -13.41
C GLN A 310 -1.52 -8.97 -12.26
N GLU A 311 -2.45 -8.03 -12.07
CA GLU A 311 -3.48 -8.11 -11.02
C GLU A 311 -4.37 -9.35 -11.21
N PRO A 312 -4.41 -10.31 -10.25
CA PRO A 312 -5.13 -11.57 -10.42
C PRO A 312 -6.63 -11.38 -10.68
N ARG A 313 -7.28 -10.51 -9.88
CA ARG A 313 -8.71 -10.20 -10.03
C ARG A 313 -9.01 -9.54 -11.38
N LEU A 314 -8.12 -8.66 -11.85
CA LEU A 314 -8.25 -8.05 -13.16
C LEU A 314 -8.12 -9.09 -14.28
N GLN A 315 -7.18 -10.04 -14.15
CA GLN A 315 -7.01 -11.14 -15.10
C GLN A 315 -8.25 -12.04 -15.14
N GLU A 316 -8.88 -12.33 -13.99
CA GLU A 316 -10.13 -13.09 -13.93
C GLU A 316 -11.25 -12.37 -14.68
N LYS A 317 -11.49 -11.09 -14.39
CA LYS A 317 -12.52 -10.30 -15.10
C LYS A 317 -12.19 -10.16 -16.59
N LYS A 318 -10.91 -10.00 -16.94
CA LYS A 318 -10.46 -9.94 -18.33
C LYS A 318 -10.70 -11.25 -19.09
N LYS A 319 -10.60 -12.42 -18.45
CA LYS A 319 -10.91 -13.73 -19.06
C LYS A 319 -12.40 -13.88 -19.38
N LEU A 320 -13.29 -13.25 -18.59
CA LEU A 320 -14.74 -13.26 -18.83
C LEU A 320 -15.12 -12.39 -20.03
N VAL A 321 -14.36 -11.31 -20.25
CA VAL A 321 -14.51 -10.45 -21.41
C VAL A 321 -13.75 -11.04 -22.60
N HIS A 322 -14.12 -10.65 -23.81
CA HIS A 322 -13.59 -11.26 -25.02
C HIS A 322 -12.05 -11.19 -25.12
N GLN A 323 -11.38 -12.35 -25.10
CA GLN A 323 -9.93 -12.52 -24.93
C GLN A 323 -9.05 -11.88 -26.02
N ALA A 324 -9.62 -11.61 -27.20
CA ALA A 324 -8.86 -11.06 -28.32
C ALA A 324 -8.32 -9.64 -28.10
N LYS A 325 -8.89 -8.85 -27.16
CA LYS A 325 -8.46 -7.47 -26.92
C LYS A 325 -7.35 -7.39 -25.88
N LYS A 326 -6.32 -6.58 -26.14
CA LYS A 326 -5.27 -6.30 -25.16
C LYS A 326 -5.84 -5.41 -24.05
N LEU A 327 -5.22 -5.44 -22.87
CA LEU A 327 -5.68 -4.60 -21.74
C LEU A 327 -5.65 -3.11 -22.12
N VAL A 328 -4.64 -2.69 -22.89
CA VAL A 328 -4.50 -1.34 -23.45
C VAL A 328 -5.75 -0.90 -24.21
N ASP A 329 -6.36 -1.80 -24.98
CA ASP A 329 -7.54 -1.47 -25.80
C ASP A 329 -8.78 -1.24 -24.93
N TRP A 330 -8.89 -1.96 -23.81
CA TRP A 330 -9.93 -1.72 -22.80
C TRP A 330 -9.74 -0.38 -22.10
N VAL A 331 -8.52 -0.06 -21.68
CA VAL A 331 -8.22 1.24 -21.05
C VAL A 331 -8.55 2.39 -22.01
N LYS A 332 -8.21 2.27 -23.30
CA LYS A 332 -8.57 3.25 -24.34
C LYS A 332 -10.07 3.38 -24.59
N THR A 333 -10.83 2.32 -24.32
CA THR A 333 -12.29 2.32 -24.46
C THR A 333 -12.93 3.21 -23.38
N PHE A 334 -12.32 3.30 -22.20
CA PHE A 334 -12.80 4.07 -21.05
C PHE A 334 -12.04 5.39 -20.88
N ALA A 335 -11.94 6.17 -21.96
CA ALA A 335 -11.14 7.40 -21.98
C ALA A 335 -11.58 8.48 -20.98
N VAL A 336 -12.81 8.39 -20.46
CA VAL A 336 -13.30 9.28 -19.40
C VAL A 336 -12.65 8.94 -18.05
N ASN A 337 -12.45 7.65 -17.75
CA ASN A 337 -11.87 7.21 -16.48
C ASN A 337 -10.35 7.15 -16.49
N PHE A 338 -9.74 6.86 -17.65
CA PHE A 338 -8.32 6.56 -17.71
C PHE A 338 -7.60 7.40 -18.76
N GLN A 339 -6.46 7.93 -18.36
CA GLN A 339 -5.53 8.61 -19.25
C GLN A 339 -4.28 7.74 -19.44
N ILE A 340 -3.94 7.44 -20.69
CA ILE A 340 -2.72 6.72 -21.02
C ILE A 340 -1.66 7.73 -21.46
N TYR A 341 -0.50 7.69 -20.84
CA TYR A 341 0.68 8.47 -21.23
C TYR A 341 1.91 7.58 -21.23
N SER A 342 3.00 8.04 -21.87
CA SER A 342 4.27 7.32 -21.82
C SER A 342 5.24 8.05 -20.91
N GLU A 343 5.77 7.33 -19.92
CA GLU A 343 6.76 7.82 -18.97
C GLU A 343 7.96 6.89 -19.01
N ASN A 344 9.16 7.43 -19.25
CA ASN A 344 10.40 6.63 -19.31
C ASN A 344 10.33 5.41 -20.26
N SER A 345 9.69 5.57 -21.42
CA SER A 345 9.42 4.50 -22.41
C SER A 345 8.49 3.38 -21.94
N GLN A 346 7.87 3.50 -20.77
CA GLN A 346 6.80 2.62 -20.30
C GLN A 346 5.44 3.30 -20.51
N MET A 347 4.40 2.52 -20.78
CA MET A 347 3.03 3.04 -20.85
C MET A 347 2.43 3.05 -19.45
N MET A 348 2.10 4.24 -18.97
CA MET A 348 1.46 4.50 -17.68
C MET A 348 -0.03 4.76 -17.90
N VAL A 349 -0.83 4.36 -16.91
CA VAL A 349 -2.26 4.63 -16.85
C VAL A 349 -2.53 5.47 -15.59
N ASP A 350 -3.15 6.63 -15.78
CA ASP A 350 -3.66 7.51 -14.72
C ASP A 350 -5.16 7.33 -14.56
N LEU A 351 -5.63 7.38 -13.32
CA LEU A 351 -7.05 7.40 -12.96
C LEU A 351 -7.55 8.84 -12.93
N VAL A 352 -8.41 9.20 -13.88
CA VAL A 352 -8.98 10.55 -14.04
C VAL A 352 -10.26 10.71 -13.21
N THR A 353 -11.15 9.73 -13.24
CA THR A 353 -12.39 9.72 -12.46
C THR A 353 -12.77 8.32 -12.03
N THR A 354 -13.34 8.19 -10.82
CA THR A 354 -13.88 6.95 -10.28
C THR A 354 -15.31 6.68 -10.74
N ASP A 355 -16.00 7.65 -11.35
CA ASP A 355 -17.40 7.48 -11.75
C ASP A 355 -17.54 6.52 -12.94
N VAL A 356 -18.37 5.50 -12.75
CA VAL A 356 -18.67 4.46 -13.73
C VAL A 356 -20.14 4.42 -14.15
N SER A 357 -20.92 5.44 -13.80
CA SER A 357 -22.36 5.53 -14.08
C SER A 357 -22.70 5.44 -15.57
N ASP A 358 -21.91 6.06 -16.45
CA ASP A 358 -22.12 6.02 -17.90
C ASP A 358 -21.67 4.68 -18.51
N ILE A 359 -22.64 3.87 -18.97
CA ILE A 359 -22.42 2.57 -19.62
C ILE A 359 -22.34 2.70 -21.16
N SER A 360 -22.70 3.86 -21.73
CA SER A 360 -22.85 4.03 -23.19
C SER A 360 -21.57 3.78 -23.99
N MET A 361 -20.40 4.00 -23.38
CA MET A 361 -19.10 3.70 -23.98
C MET A 361 -18.88 2.20 -24.20
N ILE A 362 -19.40 1.36 -23.30
CA ILE A 362 -19.32 -0.10 -23.40
C ILE A 362 -20.17 -0.58 -24.57
N ASP A 363 -21.41 -0.10 -24.66
CA ASP A 363 -22.34 -0.48 -25.73
C ASP A 363 -21.77 -0.10 -27.11
N LYS A 364 -21.20 1.10 -27.23
CA LYS A 364 -20.51 1.55 -28.46
C LYS A 364 -19.30 0.66 -28.79
N ALA A 365 -18.53 0.22 -27.80
CA ALA A 365 -17.34 -0.59 -28.01
C ALA A 365 -17.64 -2.06 -28.33
N LEU A 366 -18.77 -2.59 -27.85
CA LEU A 366 -19.29 -3.90 -28.20
C LEU A 366 -19.97 -3.87 -29.58
N GLY A 367 -20.80 -2.86 -29.87
CA GLY A 367 -21.49 -2.73 -31.16
C GLY A 367 -20.55 -2.61 -32.36
N ARG A 368 -19.49 -1.78 -32.28
CA ARG A 368 -18.49 -1.66 -33.37
C ARG A 368 -17.82 -2.98 -33.73
N ARG A 369 -17.80 -3.93 -32.80
CA ARG A 369 -17.19 -5.24 -33.02
C ARG A 369 -18.09 -6.14 -33.86
N ASP A 370 -19.38 -6.18 -33.52
CA ASP A 370 -20.36 -6.97 -34.27
C ASP A 370 -20.41 -6.50 -35.73
N ASP A 371 -20.20 -5.21 -35.98
CA ASP A 371 -20.06 -4.66 -37.33
C ASP A 371 -18.78 -5.13 -38.04
N LEU A 372 -17.63 -5.11 -37.37
CA LEU A 372 -16.36 -5.59 -37.96
C LEU A 372 -16.37 -7.09 -38.25
N ASP A 373 -17.02 -7.90 -37.40
CA ASP A 373 -17.15 -9.33 -37.62
C ASP A 373 -18.15 -9.61 -38.77
N ARG A 374 -19.24 -8.84 -38.88
CA ARG A 374 -20.18 -8.91 -40.03
C ARG A 374 -19.52 -8.51 -41.36
N ASP A 375 -18.65 -7.51 -41.36
CA ASP A 375 -17.95 -7.08 -42.56
C ASP A 375 -16.91 -8.11 -43.03
N ARG A 376 -16.29 -8.85 -42.10
CA ARG A 376 -15.40 -9.98 -42.45
C ARG A 376 -16.16 -11.11 -43.12
N ASP A 377 -17.37 -11.42 -42.66
CA ASP A 377 -18.19 -12.47 -43.26
C ASP A 377 -18.83 -12.06 -44.59
N ARG A 378 -19.15 -10.77 -44.77
CA ARG A 378 -19.69 -10.25 -46.05
C ARG A 378 -18.62 -9.98 -47.10
N GLY A 379 -17.39 -9.65 -46.71
CA GLY A 379 -16.28 -9.35 -47.62
C GLY A 379 -15.38 -10.55 -47.97
N GLY A 380 -15.48 -11.66 -47.23
CA GLY A 380 -14.67 -12.87 -47.43
C GLY A 380 -15.14 -13.80 -48.55
N GLY A 381 -16.26 -13.47 -49.20
CA GLY A 381 -16.79 -14.14 -50.39
C GLY A 381 -15.86 -13.93 -51.57
N LYS A 382 -14.79 -14.71 -51.61
CA LYS A 382 -13.91 -14.89 -52.77
C LYS A 382 -14.78 -15.35 -53.92
N GLY A 383 -15.28 -14.37 -54.68
CA GLY A 383 -15.76 -14.51 -56.02
C GLY A 383 -14.67 -15.16 -56.86
N ARG A 384 -14.62 -16.48 -56.82
CA ARG A 384 -14.29 -17.32 -57.97
C ARG A 384 -15.57 -17.48 -58.80
N SER A 385 -16.18 -16.36 -59.19
CA SER A 385 -16.91 -16.30 -60.45
C SER A 385 -15.87 -16.31 -61.56
N ASN A 386 -15.36 -17.52 -61.83
CA ASN A 386 -14.73 -17.88 -63.09
C ASN A 386 -15.83 -17.95 -64.16
N ALA A 387 -16.50 -16.84 -64.40
CA ALA A 387 -17.62 -16.72 -65.30
C ALA A 387 -17.40 -15.54 -66.25
N GLN A 388 -16.74 -15.87 -67.35
CA GLN A 388 -17.09 -15.46 -68.70
C GLN A 388 -16.86 -14.00 -69.16
N ARG A 389 -15.93 -13.94 -70.13
CA ARG A 389 -16.07 -13.30 -71.45
C ARG A 389 -15.98 -11.77 -71.50
N HIS A 390 -15.02 -11.26 -72.26
CA HIS A 390 -15.21 -10.64 -73.58
C HIS A 390 -13.84 -10.25 -74.17
N ARG A 391 -13.45 -10.86 -75.30
CA ARG A 391 -13.32 -10.21 -76.63
C ARG A 391 -12.28 -9.07 -76.70
N SER A 392 -11.15 -9.38 -77.32
CA SER A 392 -10.51 -8.47 -78.29
C SER A 392 -9.61 -9.24 -79.25
N ARG A 393 -10.19 -9.58 -80.41
CA ARG A 393 -9.49 -9.58 -81.69
C ARG A 393 -8.81 -8.21 -81.88
N SER A 394 -7.64 -8.20 -82.51
CA SER A 394 -7.15 -7.18 -83.46
C SER A 394 -5.75 -6.62 -83.15
N ARG A 395 -4.86 -6.83 -84.13
CA ARG A 395 -3.73 -5.97 -84.56
C ARG A 395 -2.52 -5.88 -83.61
N SER A 396 -1.38 -6.43 -84.01
CA SER A 396 -0.43 -5.91 -85.01
C SER A 396 0.69 -5.08 -84.36
N ARG A 397 1.89 -5.65 -84.42
CA ARG A 397 3.12 -5.00 -84.92
C ARG A 397 3.66 -3.78 -84.15
N GLY A 398 4.76 -4.01 -83.43
CA GLY A 398 5.90 -3.06 -83.40
C GLY A 398 6.40 -2.60 -82.02
N GLY A 399 7.73 -2.63 -81.84
CA GLY A 399 8.47 -1.96 -80.76
C GLY A 399 8.79 -2.88 -79.58
N ARG A 400 9.94 -3.57 -79.47
CA ARG A 400 11.36 -3.14 -79.51
C ARG A 400 11.72 -2.22 -78.33
N GLY A 401 12.27 -2.80 -77.27
CA GLY A 401 13.25 -2.14 -76.39
C GLY A 401 13.00 -2.27 -74.88
N GLY A 402 14.03 -2.75 -74.14
CA GLY A 402 14.19 -2.53 -72.70
C GLY A 402 14.08 -3.81 -71.86
N ARG A 403 15.10 -4.68 -71.80
CA ARG A 403 16.22 -4.70 -70.84
C ARG A 403 15.81 -4.78 -69.35
N GLY A 404 16.29 -5.85 -68.72
CA GLY A 404 16.42 -6.03 -67.26
C GLY A 404 15.13 -6.52 -66.61
N GLY A 405 15.09 -7.59 -65.84
CA GLY A 405 16.16 -8.34 -65.22
C GLY A 405 15.56 -9.15 -64.10
N ARG A 406 16.01 -10.41 -64.04
CA ARG A 406 16.22 -11.17 -62.81
C ARG A 406 15.03 -11.54 -61.90
N ASP A 407 14.91 -12.85 -61.80
CA ASP A 407 14.72 -13.62 -60.58
C ASP A 407 13.30 -13.72 -60.00
N GLY A 408 12.92 -14.98 -59.76
CA GLY A 408 11.98 -15.31 -58.68
C GLY A 408 10.74 -16.08 -59.08
N GLY A 409 10.83 -17.06 -59.97
CA GLY A 409 9.83 -18.10 -60.03
C GLY A 409 9.80 -18.90 -58.73
N ARG A 410 8.63 -18.99 -58.09
CA ARG A 410 8.08 -20.28 -57.66
C ARG A 410 6.60 -20.19 -57.34
N ASP A 411 5.88 -20.95 -58.15
CA ASP A 411 4.54 -21.50 -57.99
C ASP A 411 4.22 -21.93 -56.54
N ARG A 412 3.05 -21.59 -56.00
CA ARG A 412 1.75 -22.25 -56.21
C ARG A 412 1.74 -23.70 -55.71
N GLY A 413 1.18 -23.91 -54.52
CA GLY A 413 0.81 -25.22 -54.00
C GLY A 413 -0.25 -25.08 -52.92
N GLY A 414 -1.51 -25.21 -53.32
CA GLY A 414 -2.64 -25.39 -52.41
C GLY A 414 -2.92 -26.88 -52.19
N GLY A 415 -3.33 -27.21 -50.96
CA GLY A 415 -3.83 -28.50 -50.49
C GLY A 415 -3.84 -28.41 -48.96
N GLY A 416 -4.93 -28.58 -48.22
CA GLY A 416 -6.01 -29.52 -48.42
C GLY A 416 -5.79 -30.73 -47.51
N SER A 417 -6.49 -30.73 -46.36
CA SER A 417 -6.86 -31.89 -45.54
C SER A 417 -5.95 -32.42 -44.43
N SER A 418 -6.64 -32.80 -43.35
CA SER A 418 -6.44 -33.90 -42.39
C SER A 418 -5.26 -33.91 -41.40
N SER A 419 -5.64 -33.82 -40.12
CA SER A 419 -5.29 -34.72 -39.01
C SER A 419 -4.03 -35.61 -39.15
N GLN A 420 -2.95 -35.30 -38.43
CA GLN A 420 -2.08 -36.30 -37.77
C GLN A 420 -1.00 -35.64 -36.88
N ALA A 421 -0.54 -36.42 -35.91
CA ALA A 421 0.27 -36.11 -34.73
C ALA A 421 1.60 -35.35 -34.96
N PRO A 422 2.18 -34.71 -33.92
CA PRO A 422 3.53 -34.15 -34.01
C PRO A 422 4.60 -35.26 -33.95
N PRO A 423 5.61 -35.24 -34.83
CA PRO A 423 6.76 -36.15 -34.75
C PRO A 423 7.81 -35.64 -33.77
N LEU A 424 8.34 -36.57 -32.98
CA LEU A 424 9.62 -36.47 -32.29
C LEU A 424 10.74 -36.33 -33.34
N GLY A 425 11.48 -35.22 -33.29
CA GLY A 425 12.58 -34.97 -34.22
C GLY A 425 13.63 -34.06 -33.62
N TYR A 426 14.75 -34.67 -33.22
CA TYR A 426 16.00 -34.03 -32.83
C TYR A 426 16.50 -33.08 -33.92
N GLY A 427 16.77 -31.82 -33.55
CA GLY A 427 17.46 -30.85 -34.38
C GLY A 427 18.39 -30.00 -33.54
N GLN A 428 19.69 -30.28 -33.61
CA GLN A 428 20.75 -29.44 -33.04
C GLN A 428 20.77 -28.06 -33.74
N PRO A 429 20.97 -26.96 -33.01
CA PRO A 429 21.36 -25.69 -33.62
C PRO A 429 22.89 -25.60 -33.80
N PRO A 430 23.36 -24.95 -34.88
CA PRO A 430 24.77 -24.85 -35.23
C PRO A 430 25.51 -23.77 -34.42
N TYR A 431 26.79 -24.05 -34.19
CA TYR A 431 27.81 -23.19 -33.59
C TYR A 431 27.97 -21.84 -34.31
N GLY A 432 28.18 -20.76 -33.54
CA GLY A 432 28.65 -19.49 -34.10
C GLY A 432 28.79 -18.32 -33.13
N TYR A 433 29.94 -18.27 -32.43
CA TYR A 433 30.65 -17.08 -31.92
C TYR A 433 30.12 -16.25 -30.73
N GLY A 434 31.01 -16.12 -29.73
CA GLY A 434 31.02 -15.02 -28.76
C GLY A 434 31.44 -15.43 -27.34
N GLN A 435 32.72 -15.75 -27.11
CA GLN A 435 33.26 -15.91 -25.75
C GLN A 435 33.36 -14.55 -25.05
N PRO A 436 32.78 -14.36 -23.84
CA PRO A 436 33.23 -13.34 -22.91
C PRO A 436 34.40 -13.87 -22.03
N PRO A 437 35.27 -12.98 -21.54
CA PRO A 437 36.49 -13.35 -20.82
C PRO A 437 36.18 -14.05 -19.50
N ALA A 438 36.90 -15.16 -19.28
CA ALA A 438 36.86 -15.97 -18.08
C ALA A 438 37.37 -15.19 -16.86
N TYR A 439 36.44 -14.67 -16.05
CA TYR A 439 36.72 -14.31 -14.67
C TYR A 439 36.60 -15.57 -13.81
N GLY A 440 37.75 -16.09 -13.37
CA GLY A 440 37.83 -17.14 -12.36
C GLY A 440 37.27 -16.65 -11.03
N TYR A 441 36.10 -17.18 -10.65
CA TYR A 441 35.60 -17.17 -9.29
C TYR A 441 35.65 -18.60 -8.76
N GLY A 442 36.63 -18.85 -7.88
CA GLY A 442 36.64 -20.04 -7.04
C GLY A 442 35.45 -20.00 -6.09
N TYR A 443 34.64 -21.05 -6.13
CA TYR A 443 33.59 -21.33 -5.15
C TYR A 443 34.24 -21.73 -3.82
N PRO A 444 34.02 -20.99 -2.72
CA PRO A 444 34.35 -21.48 -1.39
C PRO A 444 33.19 -22.33 -0.87
N GLY A 445 33.43 -23.62 -0.63
CA GLY A 445 32.54 -24.42 0.23
C GLY A 445 31.96 -25.72 -0.32
N GLN A 446 32.67 -26.46 -1.19
CA GLN A 446 32.38 -27.89 -1.30
C GLN A 446 33.18 -28.66 -0.23
N PRO A 447 32.53 -29.38 0.70
CA PRO A 447 33.22 -30.35 1.54
C PRO A 447 33.71 -31.52 0.69
N PRO A 448 34.86 -32.13 1.03
CA PRO A 448 35.45 -33.21 0.27
C PRO A 448 34.54 -34.46 0.26
N MET A 449 34.30 -34.96 -0.95
CA MET A 449 33.74 -36.29 -1.24
C MET A 449 34.54 -37.37 -0.50
N GLY A 450 33.91 -38.09 0.44
CA GLY A 450 34.57 -39.21 1.09
C GLY A 450 33.98 -39.76 2.39
N TYR A 451 32.68 -39.59 2.69
CA TYR A 451 32.07 -40.28 3.83
C TYR A 451 31.25 -41.50 3.39
N PRO A 452 31.43 -42.67 4.04
CA PRO A 452 30.66 -43.88 3.73
C PRO A 452 29.18 -43.71 4.14
N PRO A 453 28.24 -44.41 3.47
CA PRO A 453 26.82 -44.30 3.74
C PRO A 453 26.48 -44.73 5.17
N ALA A 454 25.62 -43.93 5.82
CA ALA A 454 25.12 -44.18 7.16
C ALA A 454 24.43 -45.55 7.23
N GLY A 455 24.91 -46.36 8.16
CA GLY A 455 24.42 -47.69 8.45
C GLY A 455 22.99 -47.69 9.00
N TYR A 456 22.33 -48.80 8.71
CA TYR A 456 21.04 -49.29 9.20
C TYR A 456 20.73 -48.95 10.67
N PRO A 457 19.45 -48.66 11.00
CA PRO A 457 19.01 -48.64 12.39
C PRO A 457 19.02 -50.05 12.99
N LEU A 458 19.67 -50.19 14.15
CA LEU A 458 19.64 -51.37 15.01
C LEU A 458 18.24 -51.53 15.64
N PRO A 459 17.65 -52.74 15.64
CA PRO A 459 16.39 -53.01 16.30
C PRO A 459 16.57 -53.31 17.80
N GLY A 460 15.80 -52.61 18.63
CA GLY A 460 15.31 -53.11 19.91
C GLY A 460 16.10 -52.71 21.16
N TYR A 461 15.50 -51.83 21.96
CA TYR A 461 15.45 -51.99 23.42
C TYR A 461 14.12 -51.45 23.95
N PRO A 462 13.44 -52.17 24.87
CA PRO A 462 12.22 -51.70 25.52
C PRO A 462 12.57 -50.73 26.66
N LEU A 463 11.68 -49.76 26.89
CA LEU A 463 11.76 -48.83 28.03
C LEU A 463 10.91 -49.35 29.21
N PRO A 464 11.30 -49.02 30.46
CA PRO A 464 10.59 -49.37 31.70
C PRO A 464 9.29 -48.59 31.91
#